data_AF-A0A357WTW6-F1
#
_entry.id   AF-A0A357WTW6-F1
#
_cell.length_a   1.000
_cell.length_b   1.000
_cell.length_c   1.000
_cell.angle_alpha   90.00
_cell.angle_beta   90.00
_cell.angle_gamma   90.00
#
_symmetry.space_group_name_H-M   'P 1'
#
loop_
_entity.id
_entity.type
_entity.pdbx_description
1 polymer ?
#
loop_
_entity_poly.entity_id
_entity_poly.type
_entity_poly.pdbx_seq_one_letter_code
_entity_poly.pdbx_strand_id
1 'polypeptide(L)'
;PTNHLDIASCEALEDALSGYDGTLFIVSHDRYFINRMATRVLYLDRSGCRSYIGSYDDYINEFRRQEQQYVAPARAGKPAS
;
A
#
# COMPACT_ATOMS: atom_id res chain seq x y z
N PRO A 1 17.66 6.20 4.48
CA PRO A 1 18.98 6.03 5.14
C PRO A 1 18.82 5.31 6.47
N THR A 2 19.20 4.02 6.47
CA THR A 2 19.43 3.11 7.61
C THR A 2 18.65 3.38 8.89
N ASN A 3 17.43 2.85 8.97
CA ASN A 3 16.88 2.47 10.27
C ASN A 3 16.62 0.97 10.20
N HIS A 4 17.64 0.18 10.55
CA HIS A 4 17.37 -1.15 11.09
C HIS A 4 16.77 -0.88 12.47
N LEU A 5 15.47 -0.59 12.52
CA LEU A 5 14.74 -0.78 13.77
C LEU A 5 14.86 -2.28 14.04
N ASP A 6 15.74 -2.62 14.97
CA ASP A 6 15.83 -3.95 15.55
C ASP A 6 14.39 -4.42 15.82
N ILE A 7 14.05 -5.69 15.59
CA ILE A 7 12.67 -6.21 15.71
C ILE A 7 11.98 -5.71 17.00
N ALA A 8 12.74 -5.63 18.09
CA ALA A 8 12.30 -5.08 19.38
C ALA A 8 11.85 -3.60 19.33
N SER A 9 12.49 -2.76 18.54
CA SER A 9 12.13 -1.36 18.34
C SER A 9 10.87 -1.21 17.46
N CYS A 10 10.64 -2.12 16.50
CA CYS A 10 9.37 -2.18 15.77
C CYS A 10 8.22 -2.64 16.69
N GLU A 11 8.44 -3.65 17.53
CA GLU A 11 7.45 -4.13 18.51
C GLU A 11 7.11 -3.06 19.56
N ALA A 12 8.12 -2.36 20.10
CA ALA A 12 7.88 -1.27 21.04
C ALA A 12 7.14 -0.08 20.39
N LEU A 13 7.37 0.17 19.10
CA LEU A 13 6.65 1.19 18.34
C LEU A 13 5.21 0.73 18.03
N GLU A 14 5.01 -0.54 17.69
CA GLU A 14 3.69 -1.18 17.52
C GLU A 14 2.86 -1.06 18.81
N ASP A 15 3.43 -1.38 19.97
CA ASP A 15 2.76 -1.29 21.27
C ASP A 15 2.44 0.17 21.64
N ALA A 16 3.37 1.10 21.43
CA ALA A 16 3.17 2.51 21.72
C ALA A 16 2.08 3.15 20.84
N LEU A 17 1.91 2.65 19.60
CA LEU A 17 0.97 3.19 18.63
C LEU A 17 -0.39 2.50 18.63
N SER A 18 -0.48 1.25 19.09
CA SER A 18 -1.76 0.52 19.16
C SER A 18 -2.76 1.16 20.15
N GLY A 19 -2.27 1.94 21.12
CA GLY A 19 -3.09 2.73 22.04
C GLY A 19 -3.26 4.21 21.65
N TYR A 20 -2.79 4.62 20.47
CA TYR A 20 -2.89 6.01 20.02
C TYR A 20 -4.19 6.26 19.25
N ASP A 21 -5.11 7.01 19.83
CA ASP A 21 -6.42 7.34 19.21
C ASP A 21 -6.33 8.36 18.06
N GLY A 22 -5.12 8.81 17.71
CA GLY A 22 -4.90 9.78 16.63
C GLY A 22 -4.57 9.13 15.29
N THR A 23 -4.48 9.96 14.24
CA THR A 23 -4.03 9.52 12.91
C THR A 23 -2.52 9.62 12.80
N LEU A 24 -1.86 8.52 12.45
CA LEU A 24 -0.44 8.49 12.14
C LEU A 24 -0.21 8.53 10.63
N PHE A 25 0.73 9.37 10.19
CA PHE A 25 1.21 9.40 8.81
C PHE A 25 2.63 8.82 8.76
N ILE A 26 2.77 7.66 8.13
CA ILE A 26 4.04 6.91 8.07
C ILE A 26 4.57 6.94 6.64
N VAL A 27 5.86 7.23 6.49
CA VAL A 27 6.60 7.03 5.23
C VAL A 27 7.76 6.08 5.52
N SER A 28 7.73 4.90 4.91
CA SER A 28 8.79 3.89 5.06
C SER A 28 9.07 3.22 3.72
N HIS A 29 10.25 2.61 3.62
CA HIS A 29 10.59 1.69 2.54
C HIS A 29 10.46 0.21 2.95
N ASP A 30 10.22 -0.05 4.23
CA ASP A 30 10.02 -1.41 4.76
C ASP A 30 8.57 -1.84 4.56
N ARG A 31 8.38 -2.83 3.69
CA ARG A 31 7.05 -3.36 3.35
C ARG A 31 6.41 -4.09 4.51
N TYR A 32 7.17 -4.82 5.33
CA TYR A 32 6.61 -5.57 6.45
C TYR A 32 6.09 -4.63 7.54
N PHE A 33 6.84 -3.57 7.83
CA PHE A 33 6.40 -2.53 8.76
C PHE A 33 5.11 -1.84 8.29
N ILE A 34 5.06 -1.44 7.01
CA ILE A 34 3.84 -0.84 6.43
C ILE A 34 2.68 -1.84 6.49
N ASN A 35 2.91 -3.11 6.17
CA ASN A 35 1.87 -4.13 6.15
C ASN A 35 1.24 -4.34 7.54
N ARG A 36 2.05 -4.24 8.60
CA ARG A 36 1.58 -4.38 9.98
C ARG A 36 0.85 -3.14 10.50
N MET A 37 1.37 -1.95 10.18
CA MET A 37 0.89 -0.70 10.79
C MET A 37 -0.21 0.01 9.99
N ALA A 38 -0.20 -0.13 8.65
CA ALA A 38 -1.06 0.67 7.80
C ALA A 38 -2.49 0.11 7.75
N THR A 39 -3.46 0.98 8.00
CA THR A 39 -4.89 0.74 7.74
C THR A 39 -5.35 1.31 6.40
N ARG A 40 -4.49 2.12 5.76
CA ARG A 40 -4.70 2.75 4.47
C ARG A 40 -3.35 3.10 3.83
N VAL A 41 -3.23 2.84 2.53
CA VAL A 41 -2.06 3.15 1.71
C VAL A 41 -2.42 4.24 0.70
N LEU A 42 -1.61 5.31 0.66
CA LEU A 42 -1.68 6.33 -0.37
C LEU A 42 -0.60 6.08 -1.42
N TYR A 43 -1.03 5.87 -2.66
CA TYR A 43 -0.15 5.74 -3.82
C TYR A 43 -0.10 7.07 -4.57
N LEU A 44 1.10 7.60 -4.75
CA LEU A 44 1.32 8.86 -5.46
C LEU A 44 2.06 8.58 -6.76
N ASP A 45 1.54 9.11 -7.87
CA ASP A 45 2.20 9.12 -9.17
C ASP A 45 2.07 10.49 -9.84
N ARG A 46 2.47 10.59 -11.11
CA ARG A 46 2.40 11.84 -11.89
C ARG A 46 0.95 12.29 -12.17
N SER A 47 -0.02 11.38 -12.09
CA SER A 47 -1.44 11.67 -12.33
C SER A 47 -2.18 12.11 -11.06
N GLY A 48 -1.59 11.90 -9.89
CA GLY A 48 -2.14 12.35 -8.61
C GLY A 48 -1.94 11.34 -7.49
N CYS A 49 -2.91 11.30 -6.57
CA CYS A 49 -2.91 10.41 -5.41
C CYS A 49 -4.11 9.48 -5.45
N ARG A 50 -3.87 8.17 -5.27
CA ARG A 50 -4.90 7.13 -5.13
C ARG A 50 -4.82 6.53 -3.73
N SER A 51 -5.98 6.29 -3.13
CA SER A 51 -6.09 5.73 -1.79
C SER A 51 -6.58 4.28 -1.86
N TYR A 52 -5.91 3.41 -1.11
CA TYR A 52 -6.27 2.00 -0.96
C TYR A 52 -6.50 1.71 0.52
N ILE A 53 -7.64 1.11 0.87
CA ILE A 53 -7.94 0.69 2.24
C ILE A 53 -7.25 -0.65 2.50
N GLY A 54 -6.70 -0.80 3.70
CA GLY A 54 -5.99 -1.99 4.14
C GLY A 54 -4.48 -1.84 4.12
N SER A 55 -3.83 -2.99 4.19
CA SER A 55 -2.39 -3.16 4.30
C SER A 55 -1.66 -2.89 2.98
N TYR A 56 -0.33 -3.03 2.99
CA TYR A 56 0.47 -2.94 1.77
C TYR A 56 0.13 -4.05 0.77
N ASP A 57 -0.10 -5.27 1.24
CA ASP A 57 -0.44 -6.40 0.38
C ASP A 57 -1.82 -6.23 -0.27
N ASP A 58 -2.79 -5.70 0.48
CA ASP A 58 -4.12 -5.36 -0.06
C ASP A 58 -3.99 -4.34 -1.20
N TYR A 59 -3.20 -3.28 -0.98
CA TYR A 59 -2.87 -2.30 -2.00
C TYR A 59 -2.27 -2.95 -3.26
N ILE A 60 -1.27 -3.82 -3.12
CA ILE A 60 -0.61 -4.45 -4.26
C ILE A 60 -1.56 -5.36 -5.04
N ASN A 61 -2.42 -6.10 -4.35
CA ASN A 61 -3.41 -6.97 -4.98
C ASN A 61 -4.44 -6.16 -5.76
N GLU A 62 -4.96 -5.08 -5.17
CA GLU A 62 -5.92 -4.20 -5.82
C GLU A 62 -5.30 -3.44 -7.01
N PHE A 63 -4.07 -2.93 -6.84
CA PHE A 63 -3.32 -2.27 -7.91
C PHE A 63 -3.15 -3.19 -9.12
N ARG A 64 -2.75 -4.45 -8.91
CA ARG A 64 -2.61 -5.45 -9.98
C ARG A 64 -3.94 -5.76 -10.68
N ARG A 65 -5.03 -5.85 -9.93
CA ARG A 65 -6.38 -6.06 -10.49
C ARG A 65 -6.76 -4.91 -11.42
N GLN A 66 -6.52 -3.68 -11.00
CA GLN A 66 -6.82 -2.49 -11.80
C GLN A 66 -5.95 -2.41 -13.06
N GLU A 67 -4.65 -2.73 -12.97
CA GLU A 67 -3.79 -2.77 -14.17
C GLU A 67 -4.23 -3.87 -15.15
N GLN A 68 -4.59 -5.06 -14.68
CA GLN A 68 -5.10 -6.12 -15.54
C GLN A 68 -6.44 -5.75 -16.21
N GLN A 69 -7.34 -5.10 -15.46
CA GLN A 69 -8.60 -4.59 -15.98
C GLN A 69 -8.39 -3.48 -17.03
N TYR A 70 -7.33 -2.67 -16.91
CA TYR A 70 -7.01 -1.64 -17.90
C TYR A 70 -6.42 -2.23 -19.19
N VAL A 71 -5.68 -3.35 -19.11
CA VAL A 71 -5.09 -4.02 -20.28
C VAL A 71 -6.11 -4.90 -21.02
N ALA A 72 -7.13 -5.43 -20.34
CA ALA A 72 -8.14 -6.32 -20.91
C ALA A 72 -9.06 -5.71 -22.02
N PRO A 73 -9.54 -4.45 -21.97
CA PRO A 73 -10.47 -3.94 -22.98
C PRO A 73 -9.80 -3.61 -24.32
N ALA A 74 -8.46 -3.54 -24.40
CA ALA A 74 -7.75 -3.17 -25.63
C ALA A 74 -7.65 -4.30 -26.67
N ARG A 75 -8.01 -5.55 -26.32
CA ARG A 75 -7.91 -6.71 -27.24
C ARG A 75 -9.25 -7.23 -27.79
N ALA A 76 -10.39 -6.68 -27.37
CA ALA A 76 -11.71 -7.17 -27.75
C ALA A 76 -12.33 -6.51 -29.00
N GLY A 77 -11.58 -5.66 -29.72
CA GLY A 77 -12.09 -4.91 -30.88
C GLY A 77 -11.45 -5.31 -32.20
N LYS A 78 -11.94 -6.38 -32.83
CA LYS A 78 -12.09 -6.52 -34.30
C LYS A 78 -12.80 -7.85 -34.63
N PRO A 79 -14.11 -7.84 -34.92
CA PRO A 79 -14.68 -8.89 -35.77
C PRO A 79 -14.23 -8.60 -37.21
N ALA A 80 -13.47 -9.51 -37.81
CA ALA A 80 -13.19 -9.49 -39.23
C ALA A 80 -14.48 -9.83 -39.99
N SER A 81 -14.91 -8.93 -40.86
CA SER A 81 -15.88 -9.18 -41.93
C SER A 81 -15.15 -9.15 -43.26
#